data_AF-A0A2S7KTB2-F1
#
_entry.id   AF-A0A2S7KTB2-F1
#
_cell.length_a   1.000
_cell.length_b   1.000
_cell.length_c   1.000
_cell.angle_alpha   90.00
_cell.angle_beta   90.00
_cell.angle_gamma   90.00
#
_symmetry.space_group_name_H-M   'P 1'
#
loop_
_entity.id
_entity.type
_entity.pdbx_description
1 polymer ?
#
loop_
_entity_poly.entity_id
_entity_poly.type
_entity_poly.pdbx_seq_one_letter_code
_entity_poly.pdbx_strand_id
1 'polypeptide(L)'
;MAQVLDQDREKLDKPETATPVEIYWNVKAYSPTWGLLRVKAIDKDGNIHDVKAIQDSDDTSLLNVKALVDGQRLPIKLIVKKNDKLYPVKAISQDGTILDIKALTDDGEIIDVKGFSRSGNVIHIRAITAQPIMYRVIAVAPDGTVNRVKGIKMMDQEVETVINGVEVFAHVKALTQN
;
A
#
# COMPACT_ATOMS: atom_id res chain seq x y z
N MET A 1 -66.73 -23.49 7.80
CA MET A 1 -65.56 -24.34 7.48
C MET A 1 -65.11 -24.02 6.08
N ALA A 2 -63.87 -23.56 5.92
CA ALA A 2 -62.94 -23.78 4.80
C ALA A 2 -61.86 -22.68 4.84
N GLN A 3 -60.72 -23.01 5.48
CA GLN A 3 -59.44 -22.33 5.27
C GLN A 3 -58.91 -22.70 3.88
N VAL A 4 -58.41 -21.73 3.12
CA VAL A 4 -57.48 -21.93 1.99
C VAL A 4 -56.54 -20.71 2.02
N LEU A 5 -55.45 -20.81 2.78
CA LEU A 5 -54.07 -21.02 2.30
C LEU A 5 -53.43 -19.72 1.79
N ASP A 6 -52.96 -18.94 2.76
CA ASP A 6 -51.94 -17.92 2.60
C ASP A 6 -50.58 -18.64 2.69
N GLN A 7 -50.10 -19.18 1.56
CA GLN A 7 -48.75 -19.74 1.43
C GLN A 7 -48.16 -19.31 0.08
N ASP A 8 -46.84 -19.16 0.06
CA ASP A 8 -45.99 -18.71 -1.05
C ASP A 8 -45.77 -17.20 -1.17
N ARG A 9 -45.24 -16.60 -0.09
CA ARG A 9 -44.10 -15.68 -0.25
C ARG A 9 -42.86 -16.41 0.22
N GLU A 10 -42.24 -17.19 -0.68
CA GLU A 10 -40.85 -17.59 -0.50
C GLU A 10 -40.03 -16.33 -0.23
N LYS A 11 -39.54 -16.20 1.02
CA LYS A 11 -38.43 -15.31 1.30
C LYS A 11 -37.28 -15.82 0.44
N LEU A 12 -36.93 -15.07 -0.60
CA LEU A 12 -35.60 -15.17 -1.19
C LEU A 12 -34.59 -14.79 -0.10
N ASP A 13 -34.14 -15.78 0.65
CA ASP A 13 -32.89 -15.69 1.39
C ASP A 13 -31.78 -15.62 0.33
N LYS A 14 -31.41 -14.40 -0.05
CA LYS A 14 -30.15 -14.17 -0.76
C LYS A 14 -29.06 -14.79 0.11
N PRO A 15 -28.22 -15.70 -0.42
CA PRO A 15 -27.08 -16.18 0.35
C PRO A 15 -26.26 -14.96 0.74
N GLU A 16 -25.99 -14.81 2.04
CA GLU A 16 -24.97 -13.87 2.52
C GLU A 16 -23.69 -14.20 1.75
N THR A 17 -23.28 -13.31 0.86
CA THR A 17 -22.01 -13.43 0.16
C THR A 17 -20.93 -13.43 1.23
N ALA A 18 -20.30 -14.58 1.49
CA ALA A 18 -19.16 -14.67 2.38
C ALA A 18 -18.13 -13.62 1.92
N THR A 19 -17.72 -12.73 2.82
CA THR A 19 -16.70 -11.73 2.52
C THR A 19 -15.46 -12.47 2.01
N PRO A 20 -14.92 -12.12 0.83
CA PRO A 20 -13.71 -12.74 0.31
C PRO A 20 -12.61 -12.72 1.38
N VAL A 21 -11.94 -13.86 1.59
CA VAL A 21 -10.79 -13.93 2.49
C VAL A 21 -9.68 -13.08 1.89
N GLU A 22 -9.29 -12.03 2.60
CA GLU A 22 -8.22 -11.15 2.15
C GLU A 22 -6.86 -11.83 2.30
N ILE A 23 -6.02 -11.66 1.27
CA ILE A 23 -4.65 -12.16 1.27
C ILE A 23 -3.70 -10.97 1.41
N TYR A 24 -2.83 -11.04 2.41
CA TYR A 24 -1.84 -10.00 2.70
C TYR A 24 -0.49 -10.34 2.08
N TRP A 25 -0.06 -9.51 1.15
CA TRP A 25 1.24 -9.61 0.49
C TRP A 25 2.26 -8.79 1.27
N ASN A 26 3.41 -9.39 1.56
CA ASN A 26 4.49 -8.70 2.27
C ASN A 26 5.15 -7.66 1.37
N VAL A 27 5.20 -6.40 1.81
CA VAL A 27 5.98 -5.38 1.11
C VAL A 27 7.43 -5.43 1.58
N LYS A 28 8.35 -5.55 0.61
CA LYS A 28 9.79 -5.75 0.82
C LYS A 28 10.61 -4.87 -0.10
N ALA A 29 11.84 -4.57 0.29
CA ALA A 29 12.83 -4.01 -0.61
C ALA A 29 13.90 -5.07 -0.95
N TYR A 30 14.16 -5.28 -2.24
CA TYR A 30 15.14 -6.25 -2.70
C TYR A 30 16.54 -5.65 -2.76
N SER A 31 17.41 -6.11 -1.87
CA SER A 31 18.84 -5.83 -1.84
C SER A 31 19.63 -7.06 -2.31
N PRO A 32 20.56 -6.94 -3.28
CA PRO A 32 21.48 -8.03 -3.62
C PRO A 32 22.36 -8.47 -2.45
N THR A 33 22.63 -7.57 -1.50
CA THR A 33 23.51 -7.81 -0.35
C THR A 33 22.77 -8.44 0.83
N TRP A 34 21.55 -7.95 1.11
CA TRP A 34 20.79 -8.31 2.32
C TRP A 34 19.50 -9.08 2.04
N GLY A 35 19.25 -9.46 0.79
CA GLY A 35 18.01 -10.14 0.39
C GLY A 35 16.78 -9.23 0.51
N LEU A 36 15.71 -9.73 1.15
CA LEU A 36 14.41 -9.06 1.23
C LEU A 36 14.25 -8.27 2.53
N LEU A 37 14.62 -7.00 2.48
CA LEU A 37 14.46 -6.05 3.57
C LEU A 37 12.99 -5.83 3.92
N ARG A 38 12.69 -5.74 5.21
CA ARG A 38 11.32 -5.46 5.71
C ARG A 38 10.97 -4.01 5.40
N VAL A 39 9.85 -3.76 4.72
CA VAL A 39 9.30 -2.40 4.59
C VAL A 39 8.24 -2.20 5.65
N LYS A 40 8.36 -1.13 6.43
CA LYS A 40 7.51 -0.84 7.60
C LYS A 40 7.09 0.62 7.62
N ALA A 41 5.98 0.89 8.30
CA ALA A 41 5.59 2.22 8.68
C ALA A 41 6.11 2.51 10.10
N ILE A 42 6.72 3.67 10.31
CA ILE A 42 7.27 4.09 11.60
C ILE A 42 6.59 5.39 12.00
N ASP A 43 5.96 5.41 13.17
CA ASP A 43 5.36 6.63 13.70
C ASP A 43 6.37 7.53 14.43
N LYS A 44 5.92 8.70 14.87
CA LYS A 44 6.75 9.69 15.57
C LYS A 44 7.32 9.18 16.90
N ASP A 45 6.68 8.19 17.52
CA ASP A 45 7.10 7.63 18.81
C ASP A 45 8.04 6.43 18.59
N GLY A 46 8.28 6.05 17.32
CA GLY A 46 9.19 4.98 16.92
C GLY A 46 8.53 3.61 16.81
N ASN A 47 7.20 3.51 16.96
CA ASN A 47 6.55 2.20 16.83
C ASN A 47 6.55 1.76 15.36
N ILE A 48 6.74 0.46 15.17
CA ILE A 48 6.94 -0.16 13.86
C ILE A 48 5.69 -0.96 13.49
N HIS A 49 5.10 -0.60 12.35
CA HIS A 49 3.84 -1.14 11.87
C HIS A 49 4.00 -1.86 10.53
N ASP A 50 3.16 -2.87 10.31
CA ASP A 50 3.22 -3.70 9.11
C ASP A 50 2.78 -2.92 7.86
N VAL A 51 3.48 -3.15 6.75
CA VAL A 51 3.07 -2.65 5.43
C VAL A 51 2.76 -3.82 4.52
N LYS A 52 1.54 -3.85 3.99
CA LYS A 52 1.03 -4.94 3.16
C LYS A 52 0.37 -4.42 1.89
N ALA A 53 0.48 -5.18 0.81
CA ALA A 53 -0.49 -5.07 -0.27
C ALA A 53 -1.66 -6.01 0.04
N ILE A 54 -2.89 -5.56 -0.22
CA ILE A 54 -4.11 -6.28 0.14
C ILE A 54 -4.76 -6.76 -1.15
N GLN A 55 -4.92 -8.07 -1.26
CA GLN A 55 -5.70 -8.74 -2.28
C GLN A 55 -7.07 -9.09 -1.69
N ASP A 56 -8.11 -8.52 -2.27
CA ASP A 56 -9.51 -8.67 -1.89
C ASP A 56 -10.36 -9.36 -3.00
N SER A 57 -9.70 -9.75 -4.09
CA SER A 57 -10.29 -10.46 -5.22
C SER A 57 -9.25 -11.33 -5.94
N ASP A 58 -9.68 -12.08 -6.95
CA ASP A 58 -8.78 -12.88 -7.80
C ASP A 58 -7.93 -12.00 -8.75
N ASP A 59 -8.32 -10.75 -8.99
CA ASP A 59 -7.53 -9.82 -9.80
C ASP A 59 -6.37 -9.24 -8.97
N THR A 60 -5.17 -9.72 -9.25
CA THR A 60 -3.94 -9.25 -8.60
C THR A 60 -3.22 -8.16 -9.39
N SER A 61 -3.79 -7.66 -10.49
CA SER A 61 -3.11 -6.69 -11.37
C SER A 61 -2.81 -5.36 -10.68
N LEU A 62 -3.65 -4.96 -9.73
CA LEU A 62 -3.57 -3.69 -9.00
C LEU A 62 -4.04 -3.86 -7.55
N LEU A 63 -3.09 -3.91 -6.61
CA LEU A 63 -3.40 -4.04 -5.19
C LEU A 63 -3.19 -2.73 -4.43
N ASN A 64 -4.04 -2.50 -3.43
CA ASN A 64 -3.87 -1.41 -2.47
C ASN A 64 -2.70 -1.70 -1.53
N VAL A 65 -1.82 -0.73 -1.32
CA VAL A 65 -0.75 -0.82 -0.31
C VAL A 65 -1.12 0.01 0.91
N LYS A 66 -1.08 -0.62 2.08
CA LYS A 66 -1.56 -0.06 3.35
C LYS A 66 -0.58 -0.31 4.48
N ALA A 67 -0.53 0.62 5.43
CA ALA A 67 0.06 0.36 6.75
C ALA A 67 -1.05 -0.15 7.69
N LEU A 68 -0.73 -1.16 8.50
CA LEU A 68 -1.63 -1.76 9.48
C LEU A 68 -1.28 -1.24 10.87
N VAL A 69 -2.11 -0.35 11.41
CA VAL A 69 -1.86 0.38 12.67
C VAL A 69 -3.09 0.23 13.55
N ASP A 70 -2.96 -0.43 14.70
CA ASP A 70 -4.03 -0.60 15.70
C ASP A 70 -5.37 -1.09 15.09
N GLY A 71 -5.30 -2.08 14.21
CA GLY A 71 -6.47 -2.64 13.50
C GLY A 71 -6.98 -1.79 12.33
N GLN A 72 -6.43 -0.59 12.12
CA GLN A 72 -6.75 0.29 11.00
C GLN A 72 -5.82 0.07 9.80
N ARG A 73 -6.31 0.44 8.61
CA ARG A 73 -5.59 0.34 7.34
C ARG A 73 -5.31 1.70 6.75
N LEU A 74 -4.17 2.27 7.08
CA LEU A 74 -3.80 3.60 6.66
C LEU A 74 -3.38 3.60 5.17
N PRO A 75 -3.90 4.51 4.34
CA PRO A 75 -3.43 4.69 2.97
C PRO A 75 -1.94 5.08 2.96
N ILE A 76 -1.17 4.41 2.12
CA ILE A 76 0.20 4.84 1.79
C ILE A 76 0.17 5.62 0.48
N LYS A 77 0.81 6.80 0.48
CA LYS A 77 0.80 7.76 -0.61
C LYS A 77 2.18 8.37 -0.81
N LEU A 78 2.42 8.87 -2.02
CA LEU A 78 3.47 9.87 -2.21
C LEU A 78 2.86 11.22 -1.87
N ILE A 79 3.47 11.95 -0.94
CA ILE A 79 2.99 13.28 -0.56
C ILE A 79 3.71 14.36 -1.36
N VAL A 80 3.03 15.48 -1.56
CA VAL A 80 3.64 16.68 -2.18
C VAL A 80 4.76 17.16 -1.26
N LYS A 81 5.82 17.70 -1.86
CA LYS A 81 6.81 18.46 -1.11
C LYS A 81 7.36 19.60 -1.92
N LYS A 82 7.96 20.55 -1.20
CA LYS A 82 8.72 21.66 -1.79
C LYS A 82 10.20 21.31 -1.82
N ASN A 83 10.86 21.61 -2.94
CA ASN A 83 12.33 21.72 -3.08
C ASN A 83 13.20 20.46 -2.91
N ASP A 84 12.70 19.25 -3.14
CA ASP A 84 13.59 18.06 -3.18
C ASP A 84 13.18 17.10 -4.32
N LYS A 85 14.15 16.38 -4.88
CA LYS A 85 14.03 15.57 -6.09
C LYS A 85 13.24 14.27 -5.90
N LEU A 86 13.07 13.80 -4.65
CA LEU A 86 12.53 12.47 -4.34
C LEU A 86 11.23 12.48 -3.52
N TYR A 87 10.08 12.10 -4.08
CA TYR A 87 8.81 12.20 -3.36
C TYR A 87 8.76 11.30 -2.11
N PRO A 88 8.42 11.82 -0.91
CA PRO A 88 8.32 11.02 0.29
C PRO A 88 7.16 10.03 0.20
N VAL A 89 7.39 8.78 0.59
CA VAL A 89 6.33 7.78 0.74
C VAL A 89 5.91 7.74 2.21
N LYS A 90 4.64 8.01 2.49
CA LYS A 90 4.10 8.12 3.85
C LYS A 90 2.78 7.36 3.98
N ALA A 91 2.52 6.80 5.16
CA ALA A 91 1.15 6.46 5.56
C ALA A 91 0.48 7.70 6.16
N ILE A 92 -0.83 7.85 5.93
CA ILE A 92 -1.63 8.98 6.42
C ILE A 92 -2.72 8.41 7.32
N SER A 93 -2.70 8.79 8.60
CA SER A 93 -3.72 8.39 9.58
C SER A 93 -5.01 9.21 9.44
N GLN A 94 -6.05 8.86 10.21
CA GLN A 94 -7.35 9.51 10.14
C GLN A 94 -7.34 10.99 10.56
N ASP A 95 -6.42 11.37 11.45
CA ASP A 95 -6.27 12.76 11.91
C ASP A 95 -5.26 13.58 11.07
N GLY A 96 -4.69 12.98 10.02
CA GLY A 96 -3.68 13.61 9.17
C GLY A 96 -2.24 13.39 9.63
N THR A 97 -2.01 12.74 10.78
CA THR A 97 -0.66 12.36 11.22
C THR A 97 -0.01 11.45 10.17
N ILE A 98 1.25 11.74 9.85
CA ILE A 98 2.05 11.01 8.87
C ILE A 98 2.97 10.01 9.54
N LEU A 99 3.09 8.82 8.95
CA LEU A 99 4.05 7.80 9.34
C LEU A 99 5.06 7.59 8.21
N ASP A 100 6.31 7.41 8.58
CA ASP A 100 7.41 7.21 7.66
C ASP A 100 7.41 5.79 7.11
N ILE A 101 7.48 5.63 5.78
CA ILE A 101 7.73 4.32 5.19
C ILE A 101 9.24 4.12 5.03
N LYS A 102 9.77 3.09 5.69
CA LYS A 102 11.20 2.77 5.72
C LYS A 102 11.43 1.30 5.37
N ALA A 103 12.60 1.01 4.81
CA ALA A 103 13.12 -0.35 4.74
C ALA A 103 14.08 -0.57 5.92
N LEU A 104 14.01 -1.76 6.50
CA LEU A 104 14.80 -2.17 7.67
C LEU A 104 15.64 -3.37 7.30
N THR A 105 16.93 -3.28 7.61
CA THR A 105 17.85 -4.41 7.62
C THR A 105 17.68 -5.23 8.90
N ASP A 106 18.35 -6.38 8.97
CA ASP A 106 18.30 -7.26 10.14
C ASP A 106 19.18 -6.73 11.29
N ASP A 107 20.20 -5.93 10.99
CA ASP A 107 21.04 -5.21 11.96
C ASP A 107 20.44 -3.86 12.42
N GLY A 108 19.25 -3.48 11.91
CA GLY A 108 18.49 -2.32 12.39
C GLY A 108 18.77 -1.01 11.66
N GLU A 109 19.54 -1.03 10.57
CA GLU A 109 19.68 0.13 9.68
C GLU A 109 18.31 0.52 9.08
N ILE A 110 18.03 1.83 9.10
CA ILE A 110 16.80 2.41 8.57
C ILE A 110 17.10 3.09 7.25
N ILE A 111 16.50 2.58 6.18
CA ILE A 111 16.70 3.05 4.81
C ILE A 111 15.42 3.76 4.34
N ASP A 112 15.58 4.95 3.76
CA ASP A 112 14.48 5.75 3.26
C ASP A 112 13.77 5.08 2.07
N VAL A 113 12.43 5.01 2.08
CA VAL A 113 11.65 4.62 0.91
C VAL A 113 11.03 5.85 0.26
N LYS A 114 11.40 6.11 -1.00
CA LYS A 114 11.00 7.33 -1.74
C LYS A 114 10.58 7.02 -3.17
N GLY A 115 9.73 7.89 -3.71
CA GLY A 115 9.49 8.00 -5.15
C GLY A 115 10.71 8.58 -5.86
N PHE A 116 11.23 7.84 -6.82
CA PHE A 116 12.38 8.17 -7.66
C PHE A 116 11.95 8.02 -9.11
N SER A 117 12.12 9.06 -9.93
CA SER A 117 11.79 9.09 -11.37
C SER A 117 10.34 8.79 -11.76
N ARG A 118 9.88 9.40 -12.86
CA ARG A 118 8.54 9.24 -13.42
C ARG A 118 8.64 8.80 -14.88
N SER A 119 7.80 7.85 -15.26
CA SER A 119 7.64 7.35 -16.63
C SER A 119 6.14 7.34 -16.96
N GLY A 120 5.67 8.35 -17.68
CA GLY A 120 4.24 8.59 -17.86
C GLY A 120 3.54 8.76 -16.51
N ASN A 121 2.52 7.95 -16.24
CA ASN A 121 1.73 8.00 -15.00
C ASN A 121 2.31 7.16 -13.86
N VAL A 122 3.45 6.50 -14.08
CA VAL A 122 4.08 5.61 -13.11
C VAL A 122 5.32 6.26 -12.50
N ILE A 123 5.41 6.25 -11.18
CA ILE A 123 6.57 6.70 -10.40
C ILE A 123 7.26 5.48 -9.81
N HIS A 124 8.58 5.37 -9.99
CA HIS A 124 9.29 4.24 -9.38
C HIS A 124 9.47 4.49 -7.89
N ILE A 125 9.24 3.48 -7.06
CA ILE A 125 9.52 3.56 -5.62
C ILE A 125 10.77 2.73 -5.33
N ARG A 126 11.68 3.31 -4.55
CA ARG A 126 12.97 2.71 -4.19
C ARG A 126 13.24 2.90 -2.70
N ALA A 127 13.87 1.91 -2.08
CA ALA A 127 14.61 2.13 -0.84
C ALA A 127 15.99 2.68 -1.23
N ILE A 128 16.39 3.82 -0.65
CA ILE A 128 17.56 4.60 -1.07
C ILE A 128 18.52 4.71 0.10
N THR A 129 19.71 4.15 -0.04
CA THR A 129 20.77 4.20 0.98
C THR A 129 21.51 5.54 0.95
N ALA A 130 22.40 5.75 1.92
CA ALA A 130 23.27 6.92 1.96
C ALA A 130 24.25 6.99 0.76
N GLN A 131 24.66 5.86 0.19
CA GLN A 131 25.58 5.77 -0.97
C GLN A 131 24.85 5.71 -2.34
N PRO A 132 23.86 6.59 -2.58
CA PRO A 132 22.79 6.48 -3.59
C PRO A 132 22.38 5.10 -4.16
N ILE A 133 22.57 3.99 -3.44
CA ILE A 133 22.16 2.67 -3.92
C ILE A 133 20.64 2.57 -3.77
N MET A 134 19.96 2.12 -4.84
CA MET A 134 18.50 2.09 -4.91
C MET A 134 17.96 0.67 -5.07
N TYR A 135 17.25 0.19 -4.05
CA TYR A 135 16.63 -1.12 -4.04
C TYR A 135 15.18 -1.05 -4.49
N ARG A 136 14.75 -2.05 -5.26
CA ARG A 136 13.36 -2.13 -5.75
C ARG A 136 12.44 -2.50 -4.62
N VAL A 137 11.30 -1.82 -4.51
CA VAL A 137 10.22 -2.20 -3.59
C VAL A 137 9.20 -3.09 -4.32
N ILE A 138 8.86 -4.21 -3.71
CA ILE A 138 7.97 -5.24 -4.24
C ILE A 138 6.96 -5.68 -3.18
N ALA A 139 5.82 -6.19 -3.60
CA ALA A 139 4.88 -6.92 -2.77
C ALA A 139 4.98 -8.41 -3.14
N VAL A 140 5.08 -9.27 -2.14
CA VAL A 140 5.28 -10.73 -2.30
C VAL A 140 4.11 -11.45 -1.65
N ALA A 141 3.35 -12.19 -2.46
CA ALA A 141 2.25 -13.04 -2.04
C ALA A 141 2.75 -14.25 -1.23
N PRO A 142 1.87 -14.93 -0.46
CA PRO A 142 2.22 -16.17 0.24
C PRO A 142 2.71 -17.29 -0.69
N ASP A 143 2.20 -17.36 -1.93
CA ASP A 143 2.61 -18.33 -2.94
C ASP A 143 3.90 -17.95 -3.70
N GLY A 144 4.49 -16.80 -3.37
CA GLY A 144 5.70 -16.28 -4.01
C GLY A 144 5.46 -15.38 -5.21
N THR A 145 4.21 -15.16 -5.64
CA THR A 145 3.87 -14.19 -6.69
C THR A 145 4.33 -12.79 -6.30
N VAL A 146 4.85 -12.02 -7.27
CA VAL A 146 5.46 -10.71 -7.01
C VAL A 146 4.83 -9.61 -7.84
N ASN A 147 4.41 -8.54 -7.16
CA ASN A 147 4.05 -7.27 -7.77
C ASN A 147 5.09 -6.19 -7.45
N ARG A 148 5.26 -5.22 -8.36
CA ARG A 148 6.12 -4.05 -8.10
C ARG A 148 5.32 -2.97 -7.39
N VAL A 149 5.88 -2.41 -6.31
CA VAL A 149 5.25 -1.26 -5.63
C VAL A 149 5.66 0.03 -6.33
N LYS A 150 4.67 0.81 -6.74
CA LYS A 150 4.81 1.99 -7.59
C LYS A 150 3.91 3.13 -7.14
N GLY A 151 4.30 4.34 -7.48
CA GLY A 151 3.40 5.49 -7.44
C GLY A 151 2.60 5.57 -8.73
N ILE A 152 1.33 5.91 -8.63
CA ILE A 152 0.40 6.10 -9.74
C ILE A 152 -0.13 7.52 -9.65
N LYS A 153 0.20 8.31 -10.66
CA LYS A 153 -0.23 9.69 -10.83
C LYS A 153 -1.18 9.74 -12.01
N MET A 154 -2.44 10.06 -11.78
CA MET A 154 -3.47 10.08 -12.83
C MET A 154 -3.65 11.48 -13.39
N MET A 155 -3.40 12.49 -12.56
CA MET A 155 -3.61 13.90 -12.88
C MET A 155 -2.29 14.60 -13.19
N ASP A 156 -2.33 15.59 -14.08
CA ASP A 156 -1.15 16.40 -14.43
C ASP A 156 -0.82 17.46 -13.37
N GLN A 157 -1.81 17.87 -12.57
CA GLN A 157 -1.63 18.79 -11.45
C GLN A 157 -0.67 18.21 -10.41
N GLU A 158 0.05 19.07 -9.68
CA GLU A 158 0.96 18.63 -8.61
C GLU A 158 0.21 17.85 -7.52
N VAL A 159 -0.88 18.42 -7.01
CA VAL A 159 -1.76 17.79 -6.03
C VAL A 159 -2.74 16.86 -6.75
N GLU A 160 -2.62 15.56 -6.52
CA GLU A 160 -3.55 14.53 -6.99
C GLU A 160 -4.86 14.57 -6.20
N THR A 161 -4.75 14.74 -4.88
CA THR A 161 -5.88 14.80 -3.94
C THR A 161 -5.39 15.29 -2.57
N VAL A 162 -6.31 15.53 -1.64
CA VAL A 162 -6.02 15.82 -0.24
C VAL A 162 -6.69 14.76 0.63
N ILE A 163 -5.91 14.09 1.49
CA ILE A 163 -6.41 13.07 2.42
C ILE A 163 -6.12 13.55 3.83
N ASN A 164 -7.17 13.77 4.64
CA ASN A 164 -7.06 14.20 6.04
C ASN A 164 -6.11 15.42 6.20
N GLY A 165 -6.24 16.40 5.30
CA GLY A 165 -5.41 17.61 5.30
C GLY A 165 -4.02 17.47 4.67
N VAL A 166 -3.64 16.27 4.21
CA VAL A 166 -2.33 16.01 3.58
C VAL A 166 -2.45 16.02 2.05
N GLU A 167 -1.68 16.88 1.40
CA GLU A 167 -1.57 16.95 -0.06
C GLU A 167 -0.83 15.72 -0.62
N VAL A 168 -1.54 14.95 -1.44
CA VAL A 168 -1.02 13.73 -2.07
C VAL A 168 -0.56 14.06 -3.47
N PHE A 169 0.67 13.67 -3.79
CA PHE A 169 1.24 13.77 -5.14
C PHE A 169 0.81 12.59 -6.03
N ALA A 170 0.73 11.39 -5.48
CA ALA A 170 0.37 10.18 -6.20
C ALA A 170 -0.05 9.03 -5.25
N HIS A 171 -0.81 8.08 -5.78
CA HIS A 171 -1.23 6.89 -5.05
C HIS A 171 -0.16 5.81 -5.04
N VAL A 172 0.05 5.09 -3.93
CA VAL A 172 0.93 3.91 -3.92
C VAL A 172 0.11 2.64 -4.14
N LYS A 173 0.55 1.82 -5.11
CA LYS A 173 -0.11 0.58 -5.52
C LYS A 173 0.93 -0.51 -5.79
N ALA A 174 0.55 -1.77 -5.62
CA ALA A 174 1.35 -2.89 -6.10
C ALA A 174 0.77 -3.38 -7.42
N LEU A 175 1.60 -3.38 -8.46
CA LEU A 175 1.21 -3.69 -9.83
C LEU A 175 1.86 -4.98 -10.31
N THR A 176 1.10 -5.83 -10.99
CA THR A 176 1.68 -6.92 -11.78
C THR A 176 2.53 -6.33 -12.91
N GLN A 177 3.60 -7.04 -13.26
CA GLN A 177 4.40 -6.71 -14.42
C GLN A 177 4.28 -7.80 -15.46
N ASN A 178 3.80 -7.39 -16.63
CA ASN A 178 3.93 -8.14 -17.87
C ASN A 178 5.24 -7.78 -18.56
#